data_AF-A0A1Y3KFM6-F1
#
_entry.id   AF-A0A1Y3KFM6-F1
#
_cell.length_a   1.000
_cell.length_b   1.000
_cell.length_c   1.000
_cell.angle_alpha   90.00
_cell.angle_beta   90.00
_cell.angle_gamma   90.00
#
_symmetry.space_group_name_H-M   'P 1'
#
loop_
_entity.id
_entity.type
_entity.pdbx_description
1 polymer ?
#
loop_
_entity_poly.entity_id
_entity_poly.type
_entity_poly.pdbx_seq_one_letter_code
_entity_poly.pdbx_strand_id
1 'polypeptide(L)'
;MFECQNGWAGLIDGVLRLVGRYAADAKLEVRITTVKEKFGQLRFYQHGGDVTVDQAFEITEMVSGHVCELCGKPGSVIDQEGWLQARCEKHRGARASDINCPVLLDEQYVSSYIGCLALILWTFKSNSALWVHRRNMGLGWLRPQEVLTTVHGCEDVYFLIQRLAHGSVV
;
A
#
# COMPACT_ATOMS: atom_id res chain seq x y z
N MET A 1 -3.39 -0.82 18.15
CA MET A 1 -4.11 -2.10 18.04
C MET A 1 -4.25 -2.48 16.57
N PHE A 2 -4.11 -3.76 16.23
CA PHE A 2 -4.29 -4.27 14.87
C PHE A 2 -5.59 -5.08 14.79
N GLU A 3 -6.50 -4.69 13.90
CA GLU A 3 -7.81 -5.32 13.67
C GLU A 3 -7.95 -5.63 12.17
N CYS A 4 -6.95 -6.31 11.61
CA CYS A 4 -6.90 -6.68 10.21
C CYS A 4 -6.20 -8.02 10.03
N GLN A 5 -6.35 -8.63 8.87
CA GLN A 5 -5.76 -9.93 8.58
C GLN A 5 -4.27 -9.82 8.21
N ASN A 6 -3.53 -10.92 8.41
CA ASN A 6 -2.06 -10.92 8.30
C ASN A 6 -1.52 -10.74 6.89
N GLY A 7 -2.33 -10.93 5.84
CA GLY A 7 -1.90 -10.75 4.45
C GLY A 7 -1.43 -9.33 4.14
N TRP A 8 -1.85 -8.33 4.93
CA TRP A 8 -1.37 -6.95 4.78
C TRP A 8 -0.12 -6.61 5.60
N ALA A 9 0.49 -7.58 6.30
CA ALA A 9 1.63 -7.33 7.18
C ALA A 9 2.81 -6.65 6.46
N GLY A 10 3.11 -7.04 5.21
CA GLY A 10 4.20 -6.41 4.43
C GLY A 10 3.95 -4.94 4.10
N LEU A 11 2.71 -4.58 3.77
CA LEU A 11 2.32 -3.18 3.53
C LEU A 11 2.44 -2.34 4.80
N ILE A 12 1.90 -2.87 5.91
CA ILE A 12 1.93 -2.24 7.23
C ILE A 12 3.38 -2.03 7.65
N ASP A 13 4.19 -3.08 7.69
CA ASP A 13 5.59 -2.99 8.09
C ASP A 13 6.36 -1.98 7.22
N GLY A 14 6.16 -2.01 5.90
CA GLY A 14 6.75 -1.06 4.97
C GLY A 14 6.41 0.41 5.30
N VAL A 15 5.11 0.75 5.41
CA VAL A 15 4.71 2.14 5.70
C VAL A 15 5.14 2.59 7.09
N LEU A 16 5.11 1.70 8.10
CA LEU A 16 5.53 2.03 9.46
C LEU A 16 7.03 2.30 9.55
N ARG A 17 7.86 1.48 8.88
CA ARG A 17 9.32 1.71 8.80
C ARG A 17 9.64 3.03 8.09
N LEU A 18 8.92 3.34 7.01
CA LEU A 18 9.10 4.61 6.29
C LEU A 18 8.71 5.81 7.14
N VAL A 19 7.48 5.83 7.67
CA VAL A 19 6.95 6.91 8.50
C VAL A 19 7.79 7.10 9.75
N GLY A 20 8.21 6.01 10.41
CA GLY A 20 9.07 6.08 11.60
C GLY A 20 10.40 6.79 11.34
N ARG A 21 11.07 6.47 10.22
CA ARG A 21 12.32 7.17 9.82
C ARG A 21 12.06 8.63 9.47
N TYR A 22 11.05 8.89 8.63
CA TYR A 22 10.68 10.24 8.24
C TYR A 22 10.35 11.14 9.44
N ALA A 23 9.55 10.63 10.38
CA ALA A 23 9.16 11.37 11.57
C ALA A 23 10.36 11.68 12.48
N ALA A 24 11.31 10.74 12.62
CA ALA A 24 12.54 10.97 13.37
C ALA A 24 13.39 12.09 12.75
N ASP A 25 13.58 12.07 11.42
CA ASP A 25 14.35 13.08 10.70
C ASP A 25 13.67 14.46 10.73
N ALA A 26 12.35 14.49 10.57
CA ALA A 26 11.53 15.70 10.57
C ALA A 26 11.20 16.21 11.98
N LYS A 27 11.59 15.49 13.04
CA LYS A 27 11.25 15.76 14.45
C LYS A 27 9.73 15.88 14.68
N LEU A 28 8.96 15.00 14.05
CA LEU A 28 7.52 14.90 14.20
C LEU A 28 7.15 13.82 15.22
N GLU A 29 6.16 14.10 16.05
CA GLU A 29 5.50 13.07 16.84
C GLU A 29 4.40 12.42 15.99
N VAL A 30 4.49 11.10 15.82
CA VAL A 30 3.46 10.30 15.14
C VAL A 30 3.10 9.13 16.05
N ARG A 31 1.82 9.05 16.44
CA ARG A 31 1.32 7.96 17.29
C ARG A 31 0.15 7.26 16.62
N ILE A 32 0.36 6.02 16.23
CA ILE A 32 -0.69 5.17 15.66
C ILE A 32 -1.50 4.56 16.79
N THR A 33 -2.82 4.72 16.72
CA THR A 33 -3.75 4.17 17.72
C THR A 33 -4.32 2.84 17.24
N THR A 34 -4.78 2.80 15.99
CA THR A 34 -5.42 1.62 15.40
C THR A 34 -5.07 1.49 13.93
N VAL A 35 -4.83 0.25 13.51
CA VAL A 35 -4.78 -0.15 12.11
C VAL A 35 -5.83 -1.25 11.93
N LYS A 36 -6.79 -1.06 11.04
CA LYS A 36 -7.93 -1.98 10.92
C LYS A 36 -8.36 -2.17 9.48
N GLU A 37 -9.14 -3.22 9.24
CA GLU A 37 -9.90 -3.35 8.01
C GLU A 37 -11.10 -2.37 8.01
N LYS A 38 -11.36 -1.75 6.87
CA LYS A 38 -12.55 -0.96 6.59
C LYS A 38 -12.84 -0.94 5.08
N PHE A 39 -13.98 -1.50 4.68
CA PHE A 39 -14.46 -1.56 3.30
C PHE A 39 -13.50 -2.28 2.33
N GLY A 40 -12.90 -3.38 2.78
CA GLY A 40 -11.95 -4.18 2.02
C GLY A 40 -10.56 -3.55 1.91
N GLN A 41 -10.26 -2.53 2.71
CA GLN A 41 -8.98 -1.83 2.73
C GLN A 41 -8.48 -1.65 4.16
N LEU A 42 -7.21 -1.33 4.33
CA LEU A 42 -6.68 -0.81 5.58
C LEU A 42 -7.26 0.57 5.88
N ARG A 43 -7.30 0.88 7.17
CA ARG A 43 -7.51 2.23 7.71
C ARG A 43 -6.54 2.47 8.84
N PHE A 44 -5.74 3.52 8.74
CA PHE A 44 -4.88 4.01 9.80
C PHE A 44 -5.60 5.09 10.61
N TYR A 45 -5.48 5.00 11.94
CA TYR A 45 -5.82 6.07 12.86
C TYR A 45 -4.55 6.47 13.60
N GLN A 46 -4.21 7.74 13.50
CA GLN A 46 -2.99 8.32 14.06
C GLN A 46 -3.26 9.67 14.71
N HIS A 47 -2.34 10.08 15.59
CA HIS A 47 -2.21 11.44 16.09
C HIS A 47 -0.86 12.02 15.70
N GLY A 48 -0.82 13.32 15.45
CA GLY A 48 0.38 14.01 14.99
C GLY A 48 0.72 13.67 13.54
N GLY A 49 1.98 13.87 13.17
CA GLY A 49 2.44 13.80 11.78
C GLY A 49 2.14 15.07 10.98
N ASP A 50 2.34 14.94 9.67
CA ASP A 50 2.15 16.00 8.69
C ASP A 50 1.48 15.44 7.42
N VAL A 51 1.33 16.29 6.39
CA VAL A 51 0.77 15.89 5.10
C VAL A 51 1.53 14.73 4.45
N THR A 52 2.85 14.61 4.67
CA THR A 52 3.65 13.52 4.10
C THR A 52 3.27 12.18 4.75
N VAL A 53 3.11 12.17 6.07
CA VAL A 53 2.64 11.01 6.84
C VAL A 53 1.22 10.62 6.41
N ASP A 54 0.32 11.59 6.25
CA ASP A 54 -1.04 11.34 5.80
C ASP A 54 -1.08 10.74 4.39
N GLN A 55 -0.29 11.29 3.46
CA GLN A 55 -0.17 10.75 2.10
C GLN A 55 0.42 9.32 2.10
N ALA A 56 1.39 9.03 2.97
CA ALA A 56 1.97 7.69 3.08
C ALA A 56 0.90 6.67 3.47
N PHE A 57 0.14 6.96 4.52
CA PHE A 57 -0.95 6.07 4.95
C PHE A 57 -2.05 5.96 3.90
N GLU A 58 -2.51 7.07 3.29
CA GLU A 58 -3.55 7.06 2.27
C GLU A 58 -3.18 6.18 1.06
N ILE A 59 -1.93 6.25 0.61
CA ILE A 59 -1.41 5.37 -0.46
C ILE A 59 -1.45 3.91 -0.02
N THR A 60 -1.00 3.59 1.19
CA THR A 60 -1.04 2.21 1.72
C THR A 60 -2.47 1.67 1.87
N GLU A 61 -3.42 2.50 2.30
CA GLU A 61 -4.85 2.16 2.34
C GLU A 61 -5.35 1.79 0.93
N MET A 62 -5.02 2.59 -0.10
CA MET A 62 -5.43 2.29 -1.48
C MET A 62 -4.78 1.02 -2.04
N VAL A 63 -3.49 0.80 -1.78
CA VAL A 63 -2.76 -0.40 -2.24
C VAL A 63 -3.32 -1.66 -1.57
N SER A 64 -3.71 -1.59 -0.29
CA SER A 64 -4.27 -2.74 0.43
C SER A 64 -5.53 -3.33 -0.20
N GLY A 65 -6.35 -2.51 -0.87
CA GLY A 65 -7.52 -2.97 -1.64
C GLY A 65 -7.18 -3.86 -2.85
N HIS A 66 -5.90 -3.91 -3.23
CA HIS A 66 -5.37 -4.73 -4.31
C HIS A 66 -4.48 -5.87 -3.79
N VAL A 67 -4.45 -6.09 -2.47
CA VAL A 67 -3.69 -7.15 -1.81
C VAL A 67 -4.65 -8.02 -1.01
N CYS A 68 -4.60 -9.33 -1.20
CA CYS A 68 -5.42 -10.26 -0.45
C CYS A 68 -5.10 -10.17 1.05
N GLU A 69 -6.08 -9.80 1.87
CA GLU A 69 -5.88 -9.66 3.32
C GLU A 69 -5.53 -11.00 4.00
N LEU A 70 -5.78 -12.16 3.36
CA LEU A 70 -5.46 -13.47 3.93
C LEU A 70 -4.03 -13.94 3.64
N CYS A 71 -3.46 -13.59 2.48
CA CYS A 71 -2.19 -14.17 2.02
C CYS A 71 -1.18 -13.21 1.41
N GLY A 72 -1.52 -11.92 1.27
CA GLY A 72 -0.62 -10.91 0.74
C GLY A 72 -0.39 -10.95 -0.76
N LYS A 73 -1.00 -11.89 -1.49
CA LYS A 73 -0.91 -11.95 -2.95
C LYS A 73 -1.79 -10.87 -3.60
N PRO A 74 -1.46 -10.44 -4.84
CA PRO A 74 -2.31 -9.53 -5.61
C PRO A 74 -3.76 -10.01 -5.69
N GLY A 75 -4.69 -9.08 -5.57
CA GLY A 75 -6.12 -9.32 -5.52
C GLY A 75 -6.92 -8.06 -5.80
N SER A 76 -8.19 -8.09 -5.44
CA SER A 76 -9.12 -6.98 -5.59
C SER A 76 -10.14 -6.99 -4.45
N VAL A 77 -10.68 -5.83 -4.12
CA VAL A 77 -11.89 -5.75 -3.27
C VAL A 77 -13.05 -6.46 -3.99
N ILE A 78 -13.72 -7.35 -3.27
CA ILE A 78 -14.92 -8.05 -3.69
C ILE A 78 -16.03 -7.83 -2.68
N ASP A 79 -17.27 -7.90 -3.12
CA ASP A 79 -18.43 -8.08 -2.25
C ASP A 79 -18.64 -9.58 -2.04
N GLN A 80 -18.62 -10.01 -0.79
CA GLN A 80 -19.02 -11.35 -0.38
C GLN A 80 -20.12 -11.23 0.67
N GLU A 81 -21.36 -11.53 0.26
CA GLU A 81 -22.54 -11.50 1.13
C GLU A 81 -22.78 -10.14 1.82
N GLY A 82 -22.48 -9.03 1.12
CA GLY A 82 -22.63 -7.66 1.64
C GLY A 82 -21.44 -7.17 2.46
N TRP A 83 -20.36 -7.95 2.54
CA TRP A 83 -19.13 -7.56 3.23
C TRP A 83 -17.99 -7.39 2.22
N LEU A 84 -17.37 -6.20 2.21
CA LEU A 84 -16.27 -5.88 1.30
C LEU A 84 -14.96 -6.44 1.83
N GLN A 85 -14.23 -7.17 0.99
CA GLN A 85 -12.97 -7.82 1.37
C GLN A 85 -11.97 -7.83 0.22
N ALA A 86 -10.68 -7.60 0.49
CA ALA A 86 -9.64 -7.79 -0.52
C ALA A 86 -9.27 -9.29 -0.64
N ARG A 87 -9.50 -9.88 -1.81
CA ARG A 87 -9.23 -11.29 -2.09
C ARG A 87 -8.43 -11.47 -3.37
N CYS A 88 -7.46 -12.38 -3.34
CA CYS A 88 -6.89 -12.94 -4.56
C CYS A 88 -7.83 -14.02 -5.12
N GLU A 89 -7.59 -14.43 -6.36
CA GLU A 89 -8.43 -15.42 -7.05
C GLU A 89 -8.65 -16.70 -6.23
N LYS A 90 -7.57 -17.23 -5.64
CA LYS A 90 -7.60 -18.45 -4.82
C LYS A 90 -8.52 -18.34 -3.60
N HIS A 91 -8.69 -17.14 -3.05
CA HIS A 91 -9.44 -16.93 -1.81
C HIS A 91 -10.79 -16.25 -2.03
N ARG A 92 -11.23 -16.04 -3.28
CA ARG A 92 -12.60 -15.58 -3.54
C ARG A 92 -13.59 -16.56 -2.92
N GLY A 93 -14.56 -16.07 -2.15
CA GLY A 93 -15.55 -16.90 -1.45
C GLY A 93 -15.07 -17.51 -0.14
N ALA A 94 -13.77 -17.45 0.19
CA ALA A 94 -13.25 -18.03 1.41
C ALA A 94 -13.49 -17.14 2.63
N ARG A 95 -13.99 -17.73 3.71
CA ARG A 95 -14.03 -17.06 5.03
C ARG A 95 -12.65 -17.12 5.67
N ALA A 96 -12.27 -16.06 6.37
CA ALA A 96 -10.96 -15.97 7.02
C ALA A 96 -10.72 -17.09 8.02
N SER A 97 -11.77 -17.57 8.71
CA SER A 97 -11.72 -18.70 9.64
C SER A 97 -11.27 -20.02 9.01
N ASP A 98 -11.46 -20.16 7.69
CA ASP A 98 -11.32 -21.43 6.99
C ASP A 98 -9.93 -21.55 6.32
N ILE A 99 -9.15 -20.47 6.35
CA ILE A 99 -7.88 -20.36 5.62
C ILE A 99 -6.72 -20.27 6.62
N ASN A 100 -5.88 -21.31 6.64
CA ASN A 100 -4.56 -21.23 7.22
C ASN A 100 -3.54 -20.90 6.13
N CYS A 101 -3.26 -19.61 5.92
CA CYS A 101 -2.19 -19.17 5.05
C CYS A 101 -1.03 -18.65 5.91
N PRO A 102 0.12 -19.35 5.96
CA PRO A 102 1.30 -18.79 6.60
C PRO A 102 1.73 -17.56 5.79
N VAL A 103 1.62 -16.39 6.40
CA VAL A 103 2.15 -15.16 5.80
C VAL A 103 3.59 -15.01 6.30
N LEU A 104 4.53 -15.17 5.38
CA LEU A 104 5.92 -14.82 5.62
C LEU A 104 6.14 -13.40 5.12
N LEU A 105 6.77 -12.56 5.95
CA LEU A 105 7.22 -11.25 5.51
C LEU A 105 8.30 -11.44 4.44
N ASP A 106 8.00 -10.94 3.24
CA ASP A 106 8.96 -10.86 2.14
C ASP A 106 9.71 -9.52 2.26
N GLU A 107 10.91 -9.56 2.83
CA GLU A 107 11.76 -8.36 3.01
C GLU A 107 12.15 -7.71 1.67
N GLN A 108 12.18 -8.46 0.56
CA GLN A 108 12.43 -7.89 -0.76
C GLN A 108 11.25 -7.03 -1.21
N TYR A 109 10.02 -7.53 -1.00
CA TYR A 109 8.81 -6.74 -1.25
C TYR A 109 8.75 -5.51 -0.34
N VAL A 110 8.97 -5.67 0.96
CA VAL A 110 8.95 -4.56 1.93
C VAL A 110 9.93 -3.46 1.52
N SER A 111 11.17 -3.82 1.18
CA SER A 111 12.20 -2.87 0.74
C SER A 111 11.79 -2.13 -0.55
N SER A 112 11.27 -2.87 -1.54
CA SER A 112 10.81 -2.30 -2.82
C SER A 112 9.64 -1.33 -2.62
N TYR A 113 8.69 -1.70 -1.78
CA TYR A 113 7.53 -0.89 -1.44
C TYR A 113 7.93 0.40 -0.71
N ILE A 114 8.81 0.31 0.29
CA ILE A 114 9.38 1.46 1.00
C ILE A 114 10.04 2.44 0.03
N GLY A 115 10.91 1.93 -0.86
CA GLY A 115 11.66 2.75 -1.81
C GLY A 115 10.72 3.49 -2.76
N CYS A 116 9.72 2.81 -3.30
CA CYS A 116 8.74 3.43 -4.19
C CYS A 116 7.84 4.42 -3.46
N LEU A 117 7.35 4.09 -2.27
CA LEU A 117 6.52 5.00 -1.48
C LEU A 117 7.28 6.28 -1.14
N ALA A 118 8.55 6.17 -0.72
CA ALA A 118 9.41 7.33 -0.47
C ALA A 118 9.61 8.18 -1.74
N LEU A 119 9.86 7.55 -2.89
CA LEU A 119 10.04 8.23 -4.17
C LEU A 119 8.75 8.96 -4.62
N ILE A 120 7.59 8.32 -4.47
CA ILE A 120 6.28 8.90 -4.78
C ILE A 120 6.01 10.12 -3.90
N LEU A 121 6.25 10.00 -2.59
CA LEU A 121 6.06 11.10 -1.63
C LEU A 121 6.98 12.28 -1.94
N TRP A 122 8.25 12.02 -2.24
CA TRP A 122 9.20 13.06 -2.61
C TRP A 122 8.82 13.76 -3.92
N THR A 123 8.41 13.00 -4.93
CA THR A 123 8.12 13.51 -6.28
C THR A 123 6.83 14.32 -6.33
N PHE A 124 5.74 13.78 -5.77
CA PHE A 124 4.39 14.34 -5.93
C PHE A 124 3.88 15.10 -4.70
N LYS A 125 4.55 14.97 -3.55
CA LYS A 125 4.25 15.69 -2.30
C LYS A 125 2.78 15.52 -1.89
N SER A 126 2.04 16.61 -1.72
CA SER A 126 0.62 16.57 -1.36
C SER A 126 -0.30 15.99 -2.45
N ASN A 127 0.22 15.71 -3.65
CA ASN A 127 -0.53 15.07 -4.73
C ASN A 127 -0.21 13.57 -4.88
N SER A 128 0.55 12.97 -3.97
CA SER A 128 0.99 11.58 -4.09
C SER A 128 -0.16 10.58 -4.13
N ALA A 129 -1.14 10.68 -3.24
CA ALA A 129 -2.35 9.85 -3.23
C ALA A 129 -3.16 10.02 -4.52
N LEU A 130 -3.33 11.27 -4.95
CA LEU A 130 -4.03 11.58 -6.20
C LEU A 130 -3.31 10.96 -7.42
N TRP A 131 -1.97 11.00 -7.44
CA TRP A 131 -1.20 10.43 -8.53
C TRP A 131 -1.31 8.91 -8.57
N VAL A 132 -1.21 8.21 -7.42
CA VAL A 132 -1.34 6.74 -7.40
C VAL A 132 -2.73 6.25 -7.74
N HIS A 133 -3.75 7.09 -7.58
CA HIS A 133 -5.13 6.78 -7.92
C HIS A 133 -5.45 6.98 -9.41
N ARG A 134 -4.66 7.80 -10.12
CA ARG A 134 -4.87 8.08 -11.55
C ARG A 134 -4.26 6.99 -12.42
N ARG A 135 -4.96 6.64 -13.50
CA ARG A 135 -4.44 5.74 -14.53
C ARG A 135 -3.21 6.35 -15.18
N ASN A 136 -2.19 5.52 -15.41
CA ASN A 136 -0.96 5.96 -16.04
C ASN A 136 -0.66 5.11 -17.29
N MET A 137 -0.51 5.76 -18.44
CA MET A 137 -0.22 5.08 -19.70
C MET A 137 1.11 4.29 -19.64
N GLY A 138 2.09 4.77 -18.88
CA GLY A 138 3.38 4.10 -18.69
C GLY A 138 3.29 2.79 -17.89
N LEU A 139 2.13 2.53 -17.26
CA LEU A 139 1.81 1.28 -16.58
C LEU A 139 0.71 0.50 -17.33
N GLY A 140 0.58 0.69 -18.64
CA GLY A 140 -0.46 0.04 -19.44
C GLY A 140 -1.87 0.45 -19.03
N TRP A 141 -2.07 1.72 -18.64
CA TRP A 141 -3.32 2.28 -18.11
C TRP A 141 -3.77 1.75 -16.75
N LEU A 142 -2.94 0.96 -16.07
CA LEU A 142 -3.14 0.64 -14.66
C LEU A 142 -2.86 1.88 -13.78
N ARG A 143 -3.44 1.89 -12.59
CA ARG A 143 -3.14 2.87 -11.54
C ARG A 143 -1.91 2.38 -10.76
N PRO A 144 -1.00 3.27 -10.34
CA PRO A 144 0.15 2.87 -9.52
C PRO A 144 -0.24 2.05 -8.27
N GLN A 145 -1.37 2.38 -7.63
CA GLN A 145 -1.88 1.62 -6.47
C GLN A 145 -2.17 0.13 -6.76
N GLU A 146 -2.44 -0.23 -8.02
CA GLU A 146 -2.75 -1.61 -8.43
C GLU A 146 -1.48 -2.46 -8.60
N VAL A 147 -0.37 -1.83 -8.99
CA VAL A 147 0.90 -2.52 -9.30
C VAL A 147 1.87 -2.56 -8.10
N LEU A 148 1.76 -1.62 -7.15
CA LEU A 148 2.55 -1.58 -5.91
C LEU A 148 2.35 -2.80 -4.96
N THR A 149 1.62 -3.80 -5.41
CA THR A 149 1.29 -5.05 -4.71
C THR A 149 2.37 -6.12 -4.88
N THR A 150 3.38 -5.89 -5.73
CA THR A 150 4.48 -6.83 -6.00
C THR A 150 5.83 -6.11 -6.11
N VAL A 151 6.94 -6.85 -5.99
CA VAL A 151 8.30 -6.33 -6.25
C VAL A 151 8.39 -5.75 -7.66
N HIS A 152 7.96 -6.49 -8.67
CA HIS A 152 8.04 -6.06 -10.06
C HIS A 152 7.22 -4.80 -10.34
N GLY A 153 6.00 -4.71 -9.81
CA GLY A 153 5.19 -3.51 -9.98
C GLY A 153 5.72 -2.30 -9.21
N CYS A 154 6.49 -2.51 -8.13
CA CYS A 154 7.29 -1.45 -7.52
C CYS A 154 8.41 -0.98 -8.47
N GLU A 155 9.15 -1.90 -9.10
CA GLU A 155 10.18 -1.58 -10.10
C GLU A 155 9.59 -0.78 -11.28
N ASP A 156 8.42 -1.19 -11.80
CA ASP A 156 7.73 -0.47 -12.87
C ASP A 156 7.41 0.98 -12.49
N VAL A 157 6.92 1.21 -11.26
CA VAL A 157 6.64 2.55 -10.74
C VAL A 157 7.93 3.36 -10.55
N TYR A 158 9.00 2.73 -10.05
CA TYR A 158 10.30 3.36 -9.94
C TYR A 158 10.79 3.85 -11.30
N PHE A 159 10.82 2.98 -12.32
CA PHE A 159 11.29 3.35 -13.65
C PHE A 159 10.40 4.40 -14.32
N LEU A 160 9.09 4.34 -14.10
CA LEU A 160 8.18 5.38 -14.56
C LEU A 160 8.53 6.75 -13.97
N ILE A 161 8.73 6.84 -12.65
CA ILE A 161 9.07 8.11 -12.01
C ILE A 161 10.43 8.63 -12.49
N GLN A 162 11.43 7.75 -12.66
CA GLN A 162 12.74 8.13 -13.23
C GLN A 162 12.57 8.73 -14.64
N ARG A 163 11.76 8.10 -15.51
CA ARG A 163 11.48 8.61 -16.86
C ARG A 163 10.81 9.98 -16.83
N LEU A 164 9.85 10.19 -15.92
CA LEU A 164 9.18 11.48 -15.73
C LEU A 164 10.18 12.56 -15.27
N ALA A 165 11.10 12.22 -14.35
CA ALA A 165 12.12 13.15 -13.87
C ALA A 165 13.13 13.55 -14.97
N HIS A 166 13.43 12.63 -15.90
CA HIS A 166 14.34 12.86 -17.03
C HIS A 166 13.64 13.39 -18.29
N GLY A 167 12.34 13.72 -18.23
CA GLY A 167 11.59 14.28 -19.37
C GLY A 167 11.43 13.33 -20.57
N SER A 168 11.59 12.02 -20.36
CA SER A 168 11.41 11.02 -21.41
C SER A 168 9.91 10.77 -21.61
N VAL A 169 9.39 11.16 -22.78
CA VAL A 169 7.96 11.03 -23.13
C VAL A 169 7.51 9.57 -22.99
N VAL A 170 6.35 9.39 -22.33
CA VAL A 170 5.60 8.13 -22.23
C VAL A 170 4.52 8.14 -23.29
#